data_AF-A0A358KMU3-F1
#
_entry.id   AF-A0A358KMU3-F1
#
_cell.length_a   1.000
_cell.length_b   1.000
_cell.length_c   1.000
_cell.angle_alpha   90.00
_cell.angle_beta   90.00
_cell.angle_gamma   90.00
#
_symmetry.space_group_name_H-M   'P 1'
#
loop_
_entity.id
_entity.type
_entity.pdbx_description
1 polymer ?
#
loop_
_entity_poly.entity_id
_entity_poly.type
_entity_poly.pdbx_seq_one_letter_code
_entity_poly.pdbx_strand_id
1 'polypeptide(L)'
;MINFDNLSFVKFRFTNQQISDYLASAEKDLAIAGHSTVPEVIFQFSYNALIKLGAVLIAKHGYRAHSKTGHHAKIIEKLSELLGDKEVAAIGNLMRKTRNIDLYSGGGIITEKQAHEYLEFCRRIASKVKRLV
;
A
#
# COMPACT_ATOMS: atom_id res chain seq x y z
N MET A 1 15.03 -16.42 -2.42
CA MET A 1 14.08 -16.52 -3.54
C MET A 1 12.72 -16.08 -3.01
N ILE A 2 12.13 -15.02 -3.56
CA ILE A 2 10.85 -14.48 -3.07
C ILE A 2 9.73 -15.45 -3.49
N ASN A 3 8.96 -15.94 -2.52
CA ASN A 3 7.93 -16.95 -2.74
C ASN A 3 6.53 -16.33 -2.73
N PHE A 4 5.69 -16.69 -3.69
CA PHE A 4 4.27 -16.31 -3.73
C PHE A 4 3.44 -17.56 -3.40
N ASP A 5 2.78 -17.57 -2.24
CA ASP A 5 1.93 -18.67 -1.86
C ASP A 5 0.61 -18.68 -2.65
N ASN A 6 0.14 -19.88 -3.02
CA ASN A 6 -1.08 -20.05 -3.82
C ASN A 6 -2.37 -19.77 -3.04
N LEU A 7 -2.30 -19.56 -1.71
CA LEU A 7 -3.47 -19.23 -0.90
C LEU A 7 -3.80 -17.74 -0.97
N SER A 8 -2.75 -16.91 -1.06
CA SER A 8 -2.82 -15.45 -1.03
C SER A 8 -2.68 -14.82 -2.41
N PHE A 9 -1.99 -15.48 -3.33
CA PHE A 9 -1.68 -14.95 -4.67
C PHE A 9 -2.03 -15.95 -5.77
N VAL A 10 -2.36 -15.42 -6.94
CA VAL A 10 -2.59 -16.20 -8.16
C VAL A 10 -1.78 -15.62 -9.30
N LYS A 11 -1.24 -16.48 -10.17
CA LYS A 11 -0.56 -16.05 -11.38
C LYS A 11 -1.51 -15.25 -12.28
N PHE A 12 -1.00 -14.18 -12.86
CA PHE A 12 -1.74 -13.34 -13.80
C PHE A 12 -0.77 -12.65 -14.74
N ARG A 13 -1.14 -12.53 -16.01
CA ARG A 13 -0.32 -11.84 -17.02
C ARG A 13 -0.75 -10.39 -17.13
N PHE A 14 0.08 -9.49 -16.60
CA PHE A 14 -0.10 -8.05 -16.78
C PHE A 14 0.66 -7.55 -18.00
N THR A 15 0.11 -6.56 -18.68
CA THR A 15 0.84 -5.75 -19.65
C THR A 15 1.65 -4.67 -18.92
N ASN A 16 2.71 -4.17 -19.56
CA ASN A 16 3.49 -3.05 -19.03
C ASN A 16 2.61 -1.81 -18.81
N GLN A 17 1.63 -1.57 -19.69
CA GLN A 17 0.67 -0.48 -19.54
C GLN A 17 -0.16 -0.63 -18.26
N GLN A 18 -0.71 -1.82 -17.98
CA GLN A 18 -1.47 -2.05 -16.74
C GLN A 18 -0.65 -1.83 -15.47
N ILE A 19 0.63 -2.23 -15.48
CA ILE A 19 1.54 -1.98 -14.36
C ILE A 19 1.79 -0.47 -14.20
N SER A 20 1.97 0.26 -15.31
CA SER A 20 2.11 1.72 -15.30
C SER A 20 0.84 2.40 -14.77
N ASP A 21 -0.34 1.97 -15.20
CA ASP A 21 -1.63 2.51 -14.74
C ASP A 21 -1.83 2.27 -13.24
N TYR A 22 -1.39 1.12 -12.72
CA TYR A 22 -1.43 0.83 -11.28
C TYR A 22 -0.53 1.77 -10.49
N LEU A 23 0.68 2.05 -11.00
CA LEU A 23 1.59 3.00 -10.38
C LEU A 23 1.00 4.42 -10.41
N ALA A 24 0.48 4.86 -11.55
CA ALA A 24 -0.17 6.16 -11.69
C ALA A 24 -1.37 6.31 -10.74
N SER A 25 -2.15 5.24 -10.52
CA SER A 25 -3.24 5.22 -9.55
C SER A 25 -2.77 5.38 -8.11
N ALA A 26 -1.61 4.81 -7.74
CA ALA A 26 -1.00 5.01 -6.43
C ALA A 26 -0.48 6.44 -6.25
N GLU A 27 0.16 7.01 -7.28
CA GLU A 27 0.63 8.39 -7.29
C GLU A 27 -0.51 9.40 -7.15
N LYS A 28 -1.65 9.14 -7.82
CA LYS A 28 -2.85 9.96 -7.69
C LYS A 28 -3.36 10.00 -6.25
N ASP A 29 -3.37 8.86 -5.54
CA ASP A 29 -3.76 8.82 -4.14
C ASP A 29 -2.80 9.64 -3.27
N LEU A 30 -1.48 9.53 -3.49
CA LEU A 30 -0.49 10.35 -2.77
C LEU A 30 -0.65 11.85 -3.05
N ALA A 31 -1.06 12.22 -4.26
CA ALA A 31 -1.36 13.61 -4.60
C ALA A 31 -2.61 14.11 -3.86
N ILE A 32 -3.68 13.31 -3.80
CA ILE A 32 -4.89 13.65 -3.03
C ILE A 32 -4.54 13.83 -1.55
N ALA A 33 -3.79 12.89 -0.97
CA ALA A 33 -3.32 13.01 0.40
C ALA A 33 -2.47 14.27 0.61
N GLY A 34 -1.58 14.59 -0.34
CA GLY A 34 -0.69 15.76 -0.26
C GLY A 34 -1.37 17.12 -0.38
N HIS A 35 -2.58 17.20 -0.95
CA HIS A 35 -3.34 18.44 -1.07
C HIS A 35 -4.41 18.62 0.01
N SER A 36 -4.62 17.61 0.85
CA SER A 36 -5.62 17.65 1.92
C SER A 36 -5.04 18.27 3.19
N THR A 37 -5.88 19.01 3.92
CA THR A 37 -5.62 19.45 5.30
C THR A 37 -6.38 18.61 6.33
N VAL A 38 -7.23 17.68 5.89
CA VAL A 38 -8.03 16.81 6.76
C VAL A 38 -7.22 15.54 7.07
N PRO A 39 -6.84 15.27 8.34
CA PRO A 39 -5.97 14.15 8.72
C PRO A 39 -6.48 12.78 8.27
N GLU A 40 -7.78 12.55 8.35
CA GLU A 40 -8.43 11.30 7.95
C GLU A 40 -8.31 11.08 6.44
N VAL A 41 -8.44 12.14 5.63
CA VAL A 41 -8.26 12.09 4.18
C VAL A 41 -6.80 11.82 3.84
N ILE A 42 -5.86 12.51 4.50
CA ILE A 42 -4.41 12.29 4.31
C ILE A 42 -4.09 10.81 4.60
N PHE A 43 -4.55 10.28 5.72
CA PHE A 43 -4.33 8.89 6.10
C PHE A 43 -4.96 7.90 5.13
N GLN A 44 -6.25 8.09 4.80
CA GLN A 44 -7.01 7.16 3.97
C GLN A 44 -6.37 7.01 2.58
N PHE A 45 -5.97 8.12 1.96
CA PHE A 45 -5.30 8.09 0.66
C PHE A 45 -3.85 7.63 0.74
N SER A 46 -3.12 7.94 1.82
CA SER A 46 -1.79 7.37 2.06
C SER A 46 -1.84 5.84 2.19
N TYR A 47 -2.80 5.31 2.94
CA TYR A 47 -2.98 3.87 3.09
C TYR A 47 -3.37 3.19 1.77
N ASN A 48 -4.29 3.78 1.01
CA ASN A 48 -4.66 3.27 -0.31
C ASN A 48 -3.46 3.24 -1.26
N ALA A 49 -2.65 4.30 -1.27
CA ALA A 49 -1.42 4.35 -2.04
C ALA A 49 -0.47 3.20 -1.65
N LEU A 50 -0.25 2.95 -0.35
CA LEU A 50 0.61 1.85 0.11
C LEU A 50 0.15 0.48 -0.42
N ILE A 51 -1.16 0.20 -0.36
CA ILE A 51 -1.72 -1.06 -0.89
C ILE A 51 -1.55 -1.15 -2.40
N LYS A 52 -1.81 -0.06 -3.15
CA LYS A 52 -1.62 -0.01 -4.61
C LYS A 52 -0.14 -0.19 -5.00
N LEU A 53 0.80 0.41 -4.26
CA LEU A 53 2.24 0.22 -4.46
C LEU A 53 2.66 -1.24 -4.27
N GLY A 54 2.08 -1.93 -3.28
CA GLY A 54 2.22 -3.37 -3.13
C GLY A 54 1.71 -4.13 -4.36
N ALA A 55 0.51 -3.79 -4.82
CA ALA A 55 -0.09 -4.41 -6.00
C ALA A 55 0.76 -4.19 -7.28
N VAL A 56 1.40 -3.03 -7.45
CA VAL A 56 2.33 -2.75 -8.57
C VAL A 56 3.47 -3.76 -8.60
N LEU A 57 4.19 -3.93 -7.48
CA LEU A 57 5.33 -4.86 -7.47
C LEU A 57 4.88 -6.32 -7.59
N ILE A 58 3.77 -6.70 -6.97
CA ILE A 58 3.18 -8.05 -7.12
C ILE A 58 2.84 -8.30 -8.60
N ALA A 59 2.22 -7.34 -9.28
CA ALA A 59 1.87 -7.41 -10.69
C ALA A 59 3.12 -7.52 -11.60
N LYS A 60 4.17 -6.76 -11.29
CA LYS A 60 5.46 -6.86 -12.00
C LYS A 60 6.08 -8.27 -11.92
N HIS A 61 5.79 -9.01 -10.86
CA HIS A 61 6.25 -10.40 -10.70
C HIS A 61 5.29 -11.43 -11.32
N GLY A 62 4.22 -11.00 -12.01
CA GLY A 62 3.28 -11.89 -12.69
C GLY A 62 2.23 -12.51 -11.76
N TYR A 63 1.91 -11.83 -10.65
CA TYR A 63 0.91 -12.29 -9.69
C TYR A 63 -0.12 -11.20 -9.40
N ARG A 64 -1.27 -11.61 -8.86
CA ARG A 64 -2.22 -10.71 -8.20
C ARG A 64 -2.64 -11.30 -6.85
N ALA A 65 -2.92 -10.45 -5.88
CA ALA A 65 -3.50 -10.89 -4.61
C ALA A 65 -4.94 -11.37 -4.82
N HIS A 66 -5.35 -12.40 -4.07
CA HIS A 66 -6.76 -12.77 -3.99
C HIS A 66 -7.56 -11.71 -3.24
N SER A 67 -8.78 -11.41 -3.70
CA SER A 67 -9.72 -10.51 -3.02
C SER A 67 -10.45 -11.21 -1.85
N LYS A 68 -9.68 -11.80 -0.93
CA LYS A 68 -10.19 -12.48 0.27
C LYS A 68 -9.91 -11.65 1.53
N THR A 69 -10.61 -11.94 2.63
CA THR A 69 -10.33 -11.30 3.92
C THR A 69 -8.84 -11.43 4.28
N GLY A 70 -8.23 -10.31 4.72
CA GLY A 70 -6.82 -10.27 5.09
C GLY A 70 -5.84 -10.03 3.94
N HIS A 71 -6.30 -9.89 2.68
CA HIS A 71 -5.42 -9.67 1.54
C HIS A 71 -4.52 -8.43 1.66
N HIS A 72 -4.97 -7.34 2.29
CA HIS A 72 -4.10 -6.18 2.56
C HIS A 72 -2.87 -6.54 3.41
N ALA A 73 -3.02 -7.40 4.42
CA ALA A 73 -1.89 -7.84 5.23
C ALA A 73 -0.87 -8.60 4.37
N LYS A 74 -1.35 -9.45 3.46
CA LYS A 74 -0.52 -10.20 2.51
C LYS A 74 0.15 -9.29 1.48
N ILE A 75 -0.53 -8.26 1.00
CA ILE A 75 0.06 -7.25 0.12
C ILE A 75 1.20 -6.50 0.84
N ILE A 76 0.98 -6.09 2.09
CA ILE A 76 2.00 -5.38 2.90
C ILE A 76 3.21 -6.27 3.19
N GLU A 77 2.97 -7.54 3.59
CA GLU A 77 4.02 -8.54 3.80
C GLU A 77 4.87 -8.71 2.54
N LYS A 78 4.21 -8.89 1.38
CA LYS A 78 4.91 -9.06 0.11
C LYS A 78 5.66 -7.82 -0.34
N LEU A 79 5.09 -6.63 -0.15
CA LEU A 79 5.77 -5.36 -0.44
C LEU A 79 7.04 -5.21 0.41
N SER A 80 6.98 -5.57 1.69
CA SER A 80 8.14 -5.56 2.59
C SER A 80 9.25 -6.51 2.12
N GLU A 81 8.89 -7.74 1.75
CA GLU A 81 9.84 -8.72 1.20
C GLU A 81 10.47 -8.25 -0.12
N LEU A 82 9.64 -7.76 -1.06
CA LEU A 82 10.07 -7.30 -2.39
C LEU A 82 10.99 -6.08 -2.31
N LEU A 83 10.81 -5.22 -1.32
CA LEU A 83 11.68 -4.07 -1.07
C LEU A 83 12.88 -4.39 -0.17
N GLY A 84 12.93 -5.57 0.45
CA GLY A 84 13.92 -5.89 1.47
C GLY A 84 13.86 -4.97 2.69
N ASP A 85 12.68 -4.43 3.01
CA ASP A 85 12.49 -3.37 4.01
C ASP A 85 11.44 -3.80 5.04
N LYS A 86 11.90 -4.22 6.22
CA LYS A 86 11.04 -4.69 7.32
C LYS A 86 10.19 -3.57 7.93
N GLU A 87 10.58 -2.32 7.78
CA GLU A 87 9.83 -1.17 8.27
C GLU A 87 8.46 -1.08 7.57
N VAL A 88 8.39 -1.51 6.31
CA VAL A 88 7.14 -1.60 5.55
C VAL A 88 6.12 -2.51 6.20
N ALA A 89 6.54 -3.69 6.67
CA ALA A 89 5.63 -4.60 7.35
C ALA A 89 5.16 -4.00 8.69
N ALA A 90 6.04 -3.33 9.44
CA ALA A 90 5.71 -2.73 10.72
C ALA A 90 4.71 -1.57 10.58
N ILE A 91 5.06 -0.56 9.77
CA ILE A 91 4.24 0.64 9.58
C ILE A 91 2.97 0.31 8.80
N GLY A 92 3.05 -0.50 7.75
CA GLY A 92 1.87 -0.92 6.99
C GLY A 92 0.84 -1.67 7.84
N ASN A 93 1.29 -2.54 8.76
CA ASN A 93 0.37 -3.20 9.69
C ASN A 93 -0.22 -2.25 10.73
N LEU A 94 0.54 -1.25 11.18
CA LEU A 94 0.00 -0.19 12.04
C LEU A 94 -1.10 0.57 11.32
N MET A 95 -0.85 1.05 10.09
CA MET A 95 -1.86 1.73 9.26
C MET A 95 -3.10 0.85 9.04
N ARG A 96 -2.92 -0.45 8.74
CA ARG A 96 -4.04 -1.39 8.60
C ARG A 96 -4.88 -1.51 9.87
N LYS A 97 -4.24 -1.57 11.05
CA LYS A 97 -4.94 -1.61 12.34
C LYS A 97 -5.69 -0.30 12.59
N THR A 98 -5.04 0.85 12.36
CA THR A 98 -5.66 2.18 12.49
C THR A 98 -6.90 2.31 11.61
N ARG A 99 -6.82 1.92 10.33
CA ARG A 99 -7.95 1.92 9.40
C ARG A 99 -9.11 1.03 9.87
N ASN A 100 -8.79 -0.12 10.48
CA ASN A 100 -9.83 -1.01 11.01
C ASN A 100 -10.52 -0.41 12.25
N ILE A 101 -9.77 0.22 13.15
CA ILE A 101 -10.34 0.91 14.31
C ILE A 101 -11.24 2.06 13.84
N ASP A 102 -10.75 2.89 12.92
CA ASP A 102 -11.52 4.01 12.38
C ASP A 102 -12.89 3.59 11.83
N LEU A 103 -12.92 2.51 11.05
CA LEU A 103 -14.16 2.03 10.43
C LEU A 103 -15.12 1.29 11.35
N TYR A 104 -14.63 0.57 12.35
CA TYR A 104 -15.46 -0.35 13.15
C TYR A 104 -15.67 0.10 14.59
N SER A 105 -14.89 1.07 15.08
CA SER A 105 -14.93 1.54 16.47
C SER A 105 -15.46 2.97 16.62
N GLY A 106 -16.02 3.56 15.56
CA GLY A 106 -16.64 4.90 15.61
C GLY A 106 -15.64 6.05 15.55
N GLY A 107 -14.50 5.85 14.88
CA GLY A 107 -13.48 6.87 14.66
C GLY A 107 -12.29 6.76 15.60
N GLY A 108 -11.13 6.36 15.08
CA GLY A 108 -9.86 6.52 15.77
C GLY A 108 -9.32 7.89 15.44
N ILE A 109 -9.08 8.75 16.43
CA ILE A 109 -8.56 10.10 16.18
C ILE A 109 -7.13 9.98 15.62
N ILE A 110 -6.98 10.11 14.32
CA ILE A 110 -5.68 10.30 13.68
C ILE A 110 -5.29 11.76 13.85
N THR A 111 -4.16 11.98 14.51
CA THR A 111 -3.60 13.33 14.62
C THR A 111 -3.03 13.78 13.28
N GLU A 112 -3.01 15.09 13.04
CA GLU A 112 -2.37 15.72 11.88
C GLU A 112 -0.92 15.23 11.71
N LYS A 113 -0.16 15.21 12.82
CA LYS A 113 1.22 14.70 12.84
C LYS A 113 1.30 13.27 12.32
N GLN A 114 0.49 12.35 12.84
CA GLN A 114 0.48 10.95 12.40
C GLN A 114 0.11 10.83 10.92
N ALA A 115 -0.87 11.61 10.47
CA ALA A 115 -1.30 11.59 9.07
C ALA A 115 -0.14 11.98 8.13
N HIS A 116 0.60 13.04 8.47
CA HIS A 116 1.77 13.47 7.71
C HIS A 116 2.94 12.47 7.78
N GLU A 117 3.19 11.87 8.94
CA GLU A 117 4.21 10.81 9.08
C GLU A 117 3.89 9.61 8.16
N TYR A 118 2.62 9.20 8.07
CA TYR A 118 2.19 8.15 7.15
C TYR A 118 2.31 8.55 5.68
N LEU A 119 1.99 9.81 5.34
CA LEU A 119 2.14 10.31 3.97
C LEU A 119 3.60 10.28 3.53
N GLU A 120 4.52 10.81 4.35
CA GLU A 120 5.96 10.82 4.04
C GLU A 120 6.52 9.41 3.96
N PHE A 121 6.09 8.52 4.85
CA PHE A 121 6.41 7.11 4.76
C PHE A 121 5.99 6.54 3.39
N CYS A 122 4.74 6.75 2.95
CA CYS A 122 4.23 6.22 1.69
C CYS A 122 4.92 6.86 0.47
N ARG A 123 5.29 8.14 0.51
CA ARG A 123 6.09 8.82 -0.53
C ARG A 123 7.48 8.18 -0.68
N ARG A 124 8.15 7.86 0.43
CA ARG A 124 9.43 7.14 0.40
C ARG A 124 9.29 5.76 -0.23
N ILE A 125 8.22 5.03 0.11
CA ILE A 125 7.95 3.72 -0.51
C ILE A 125 7.64 3.85 -2.00
N ALA A 126 6.87 4.87 -2.41
CA ALA A 126 6.61 5.14 -3.82
C ALA A 126 7.91 5.36 -4.60
N SER A 127 8.84 6.16 -4.09
CA SER A 127 10.16 6.37 -4.70
C SER A 127 10.97 5.07 -4.83
N LYS A 128 10.89 4.16 -3.85
CA LYS A 128 11.53 2.83 -3.95
C LYS A 128 10.87 1.98 -5.05
N VAL A 129 9.54 1.94 -5.08
CA VAL A 129 8.78 1.18 -6.08
C VAL A 129 9.08 1.69 -7.49
N LYS A 130 9.02 3.00 -7.75
CA LYS A 130 9.31 3.61 -9.06
C LYS A 130 10.65 3.18 -9.66
N ARG A 131 11.70 3.02 -8.84
CA ARG A 131 13.02 2.56 -9.32
C ARG A 131 13.05 1.08 -9.73
N LEU A 132 12.08 0.32 -9.26
CA LEU A 132 11.96 -1.11 -9.49
C LEU A 132 10.91 -1.45 -10.54
N VAL A 133 10.14 -0.51 -11.07
CA VAL A 133 9.12 -0.75 -12.10
C VAL A 133 9.61 -0.37 -13.48
#